data_AF-A0A0B1YUQ4-F1
#
_entry.id   AF-A0A0B1YUQ4-F1
#
_cell.length_a   1.000
_cell.length_b   1.000
_cell.length_c   1.000
_cell.angle_alpha   90.00
_cell.angle_beta   90.00
_cell.angle_gamma   90.00
#
_symmetry.space_group_name_H-M   'P 1'
#
loop_
_entity.id
_entity.type
_entity.pdbx_description
1 polymer ?
#
loop_
_entity_poly.entity_id
_entity_poly.type
_entity_poly.pdbx_seq_one_letter_code
_entity_poly.pdbx_strand_id
1 'polypeptide(L)'
;MKPPAFTVNALGVMVAISELGVSVIAQQKIGTFAVAFGLFEAHLEPAVWTLKRESVKGVRPSTDGPTASQLVTIVGNGREDLSPGANEVLARAAEAAHKLMHYRHSLLHGYLVPLGETAFFMRNPRWNGEERKRPFGDASIEDYILDMAADVAWVLVRIIAVLRKINDDAETETKLESFASELTRIKPYLGEVARTYRTT
;
A
#
# COMPACT_ATOMS: atom_id res chain seq x y z
N MET A 1 -25.47 11.16 28.92
CA MET A 1 -26.06 11.60 27.64
C MET A 1 -26.26 10.36 26.77
N LYS A 2 -27.44 10.15 26.16
CA LYS A 2 -27.67 9.00 25.27
C LYS A 2 -26.90 9.22 23.96
N PRO A 3 -26.17 8.23 23.43
CA PRO A 3 -25.47 8.39 22.16
C PRO A 3 -26.46 8.63 21.01
N PRO A 4 -26.07 9.41 19.97
CA PRO A 4 -26.87 9.56 18.76
C PRO A 4 -27.17 8.24 18.07
N ALA A 5 -28.27 8.17 17.32
CA ALA A 5 -28.68 6.95 16.62
C ALA A 5 -27.62 6.43 15.64
N PHE A 6 -26.90 7.31 14.94
CA PHE A 6 -25.83 6.91 14.02
C PHE A 6 -24.66 6.20 14.74
N THR A 7 -24.37 6.56 16.00
CA THR A 7 -23.33 5.90 16.79
C THR A 7 -23.76 4.47 17.14
N VAL A 8 -25.01 4.28 17.53
CA VAL A 8 -25.57 2.95 17.81
C VAL A 8 -25.59 2.09 16.55
N ASN A 9 -26.01 2.65 15.42
CA ASN A 9 -26.04 1.94 14.14
C ASN A 9 -24.63 1.55 13.68
N ALA A 10 -23.64 2.43 13.85
CA ALA A 10 -22.24 2.11 13.50
C ALA A 10 -21.69 0.93 14.31
N LEU A 11 -22.02 0.83 15.60
CA LEU A 11 -21.67 -0.33 16.42
C LEU A 11 -22.37 -1.60 15.90
N GLY A 12 -23.64 -1.52 15.51
CA GLY A 12 -24.36 -2.63 14.90
C GLY A 12 -23.70 -3.12 13.59
N VAL A 13 -23.21 -2.20 12.77
CA VAL A 13 -22.45 -2.53 11.56
C VAL A 13 -21.15 -3.25 11.89
N MET A 14 -20.39 -2.79 12.90
CA MET A 14 -19.15 -3.45 13.33
C MET A 14 -19.39 -4.88 13.81
N VAL A 15 -20.48 -5.11 14.56
CA VAL A 15 -20.88 -6.46 15.01
C VAL A 15 -21.25 -7.34 13.83
N ALA A 16 -22.09 -6.87 12.91
CA ALA A 16 -22.48 -7.63 11.73
C ALA A 16 -21.28 -8.01 10.84
N ILE A 17 -20.29 -7.11 10.70
CA ILE A 17 -19.04 -7.41 9.99
C ILE A 17 -18.19 -8.44 10.75
N SER A 18 -18.18 -8.39 12.08
CA SER A 18 -17.49 -9.38 12.91
C SER A 18 -18.09 -10.78 12.79
N GLU A 19 -19.41 -10.88 12.65
CA GLU A 19 -20.12 -12.16 12.40
C GLU A 19 -19.76 -12.77 11.03
N LEU A 20 -19.25 -11.96 10.10
CA LEU A 20 -18.73 -12.42 8.80
C LEU A 20 -17.24 -12.82 8.85
N GLY A 21 -16.63 -12.91 10.04
CA GLY A 21 -15.25 -13.34 10.23
C GLY A 21 -14.21 -12.21 10.19
N VAL A 22 -14.63 -10.94 10.18
CA VAL A 22 -13.72 -9.79 10.29
C VAL A 22 -13.83 -9.19 11.69
N SER A 23 -13.05 -9.74 12.63
CA SER A 23 -13.08 -9.31 14.05
C SER A 23 -12.92 -7.80 14.20
N VAL A 24 -13.39 -7.22 15.31
CA VAL A 24 -13.24 -5.78 15.59
C VAL A 24 -11.76 -5.35 15.56
N ILE A 25 -10.84 -6.21 16.00
CA ILE A 25 -9.39 -5.98 15.92
C ILE A 25 -8.93 -5.94 14.46
N ALA A 26 -9.35 -6.91 13.64
CA ALA A 26 -9.05 -6.91 12.21
C ALA A 26 -9.62 -5.65 11.52
N GLN A 27 -10.84 -5.22 11.85
CA GLN A 27 -11.43 -3.97 11.33
C GLN A 27 -10.55 -2.76 11.65
N GLN A 28 -10.07 -2.64 12.89
CA GLN A 28 -9.17 -1.57 13.31
C GLN A 28 -7.83 -1.62 12.57
N LYS A 29 -7.22 -2.80 12.44
CA LYS A 29 -5.94 -2.99 11.76
C LYS A 29 -6.05 -2.71 10.24
N ILE A 30 -7.14 -3.14 9.61
CA ILE A 30 -7.47 -2.78 8.21
C ILE A 30 -7.57 -1.26 8.09
N GLY A 31 -8.25 -0.58 9.02
CA GLY A 31 -8.32 0.88 9.07
C GLY A 31 -6.96 1.54 9.18
N THR A 32 -6.10 1.08 10.08
CA THR A 32 -4.71 1.57 10.25
C THR A 32 -3.90 1.40 8.97
N PHE A 33 -3.96 0.21 8.35
CA PHE A 33 -3.31 -0.04 7.08
C PHE A 33 -3.84 0.87 5.97
N ALA A 34 -5.16 1.03 5.86
CA ALA A 34 -5.79 1.87 4.84
C ALA A 34 -5.38 3.34 4.97
N VAL A 35 -5.27 3.85 6.19
CA VAL A 35 -4.79 5.21 6.46
C VAL A 35 -3.31 5.35 6.09
N ALA A 36 -2.45 4.43 6.54
CA ALA A 36 -1.02 4.47 6.23
C ALA A 36 -0.77 4.38 4.71
N PHE A 37 -1.48 3.49 4.02
CA PHE A 37 -1.39 3.36 2.57
C PHE A 37 -1.92 4.60 1.84
N GLY A 38 -3.02 5.19 2.31
CA GLY A 38 -3.57 6.43 1.78
C GLY A 38 -2.59 7.61 1.92
N LEU A 39 -1.85 7.69 3.04
CA LEU A 39 -0.79 8.68 3.22
C LEU A 39 0.35 8.49 2.22
N PHE A 40 0.74 7.25 1.94
CA PHE A 40 1.73 6.95 0.91
C PHE A 40 1.23 7.39 -0.47
N GLU A 41 0.02 7.01 -0.87
CA GLU A 41 -0.56 7.37 -2.17
C GLU A 41 -0.68 8.90 -2.34
N ALA A 42 -1.14 9.61 -1.31
CA ALA A 42 -1.26 11.07 -1.32
C ALA A 42 0.08 11.80 -1.43
N HIS A 43 1.19 11.11 -1.19
CA HIS A 43 2.55 11.66 -1.26
C HIS A 43 3.33 11.24 -2.51
N LEU A 44 2.83 10.27 -3.28
CA LEU A 44 3.47 9.81 -4.52
C LEU A 44 3.59 10.94 -5.54
N GLU A 45 2.49 11.61 -5.85
CA GLU A 45 2.48 12.65 -6.89
C GLU A 45 3.44 13.81 -6.55
N PRO A 46 3.37 14.44 -5.35
CA PRO A 46 4.35 15.43 -4.96
C PRO A 46 5.79 14.93 -4.98
N ALA A 47 6.04 13.67 -4.63
CA ALA A 47 7.39 13.10 -4.68
C ALA A 47 7.91 12.96 -6.11
N VAL A 48 7.03 12.59 -7.04
CA VAL A 48 7.37 12.53 -8.47
C VAL A 48 7.70 13.92 -9.02
N TRP A 49 6.99 14.97 -8.61
CA TRP A 49 7.36 16.34 -8.99
C TRP A 49 8.76 16.70 -8.51
N THR A 50 9.07 16.42 -7.24
CA THR A 50 10.40 16.67 -6.69
C THR A 50 11.47 15.85 -7.43
N LEU A 51 11.23 14.55 -7.64
CA LEU A 51 12.14 13.67 -8.37
C LEU A 51 12.39 14.17 -9.80
N LYS A 52 11.36 14.66 -10.50
CA LYS A 52 11.48 15.22 -11.85
C LYS A 52 11.95 16.68 -11.90
N ARG A 53 12.18 17.33 -10.75
CA ARG A 53 12.41 18.78 -10.64
C ARG A 53 11.32 19.61 -11.36
N GLU A 54 10.08 19.15 -11.29
CA GLU A 54 8.96 19.77 -11.98
C GLU A 54 8.37 20.94 -11.18
N SER A 55 8.27 22.12 -11.79
CA SER A 55 7.56 23.27 -11.22
C SER A 55 6.09 23.25 -11.66
N VAL A 56 5.19 22.93 -10.74
CA VAL A 56 3.76 22.71 -11.04
C VAL A 56 2.88 23.94 -10.81
N LYS A 57 3.45 25.06 -10.36
CA LYS A 57 2.66 26.27 -10.04
C LYS A 57 2.07 26.88 -11.32
N GLY A 58 0.74 26.83 -11.43
CA GLY A 58 0.00 27.47 -12.53
C GLY A 58 0.06 26.69 -13.86
N VAL A 59 0.55 25.45 -13.85
CA VAL A 59 0.61 24.58 -15.02
C VAL A 59 0.03 23.21 -14.69
N ARG A 60 -0.45 22.50 -15.71
CA ARG A 60 -0.91 21.11 -15.58
C ARG A 60 0.30 20.20 -15.35
N PRO A 61 0.36 19.43 -14.26
CA PRO A 61 1.54 18.61 -13.97
C PRO A 61 1.61 17.37 -14.88
N SER A 62 2.81 16.85 -15.07
CA SER A 62 3.08 15.62 -15.84
C SER A 62 2.46 14.35 -15.22
N THR A 63 2.02 14.47 -13.97
CA THR A 63 1.34 13.44 -13.18
C THR A 63 -0.18 13.49 -13.30
N ASP A 64 -0.74 14.45 -14.03
CA ASP A 64 -2.17 14.48 -14.31
C ASP A 64 -2.54 13.43 -15.38
N GLY A 65 -3.03 12.27 -14.92
CA GLY A 65 -3.42 11.14 -15.74
C GLY A 65 -2.83 9.79 -15.30
N PRO A 66 -1.50 9.69 -15.04
CA PRO A 66 -0.88 8.49 -14.49
C PRO A 66 -1.59 7.94 -13.25
N THR A 67 -1.79 6.62 -13.24
CA THR A 67 -2.27 5.89 -12.06
C THR A 67 -1.22 5.88 -10.95
N ALA A 68 -1.65 5.65 -9.70
CA ALA A 68 -0.71 5.51 -8.58
C ALA A 68 0.37 4.44 -8.84
N SER A 69 0.03 3.33 -9.51
CA SER A 69 0.99 2.28 -9.88
C SER A 69 2.03 2.80 -10.88
N GLN A 70 1.63 3.64 -11.85
CA GLN A 70 2.58 4.29 -12.76
C GLN A 70 3.47 5.30 -12.03
N LEU A 71 2.95 6.05 -11.04
CA LEU A 71 3.77 6.94 -10.21
C LEU A 71 4.80 6.17 -9.38
N VAL A 72 4.42 5.02 -8.82
CA VAL A 72 5.37 4.10 -8.13
C VAL A 72 6.48 3.65 -9.07
N THR A 73 6.15 3.31 -10.32
CA THR A 73 7.17 2.95 -11.33
C THR A 73 8.11 4.11 -11.63
N ILE A 74 7.59 5.34 -11.75
CA ILE A 74 8.43 6.53 -11.94
C ILE A 74 9.39 6.72 -10.75
N VAL A 75 8.90 6.58 -9.52
CA VAL A 75 9.74 6.62 -8.32
C VAL A 75 10.83 5.54 -8.38
N GLY A 76 10.47 4.31 -8.73
CA GLY A 76 11.41 3.18 -8.79
C GLY A 76 12.49 3.30 -9.86
N ASN A 77 12.22 4.04 -10.94
CA ASN A 77 13.22 4.34 -11.96
C ASN A 77 14.30 5.31 -11.45
N GLY A 78 14.00 6.05 -10.38
CA GLY A 78 14.94 6.99 -9.79
C GLY A 78 15.35 8.11 -10.75
N ARG A 79 16.60 8.56 -10.65
CA ARG A 79 17.19 9.62 -11.49
C ARG A 79 18.70 9.41 -11.61
N GLU A 80 19.25 9.68 -12.79
CA GLU A 80 20.65 9.33 -13.13
C GLU A 80 21.72 10.00 -12.27
N ASP A 81 21.43 11.19 -11.73
CA ASP A 81 22.33 11.99 -10.91
C ASP A 81 22.14 11.78 -9.39
N LEU A 82 21.26 10.87 -8.96
CA LEU A 82 21.21 10.40 -7.57
C LEU A 82 22.30 9.34 -7.34
N SER A 83 22.73 9.20 -6.08
CA SER A 83 23.64 8.12 -5.70
C SER A 83 23.07 6.75 -6.11
N PRO A 84 23.96 5.78 -6.43
CA PRO A 84 23.53 4.41 -6.70
C PRO A 84 22.72 3.80 -5.54
N GLY A 85 23.08 4.12 -4.29
CA GLY A 85 22.39 3.62 -3.10
C GLY A 85 20.97 4.17 -2.96
N ALA A 86 20.77 5.48 -3.22
CA ALA A 86 19.45 6.09 -3.21
C ALA A 86 18.56 5.49 -4.31
N ASN A 87 19.09 5.34 -5.53
CA ASN A 87 18.37 4.69 -6.63
C ASN A 87 17.99 3.24 -6.30
N GLU A 88 18.88 2.47 -5.67
CA GLU A 88 18.57 1.10 -5.23
C GLU A 88 17.43 1.07 -4.21
N VAL A 89 17.44 1.98 -3.23
CA VAL A 89 16.36 2.11 -2.24
C VAL A 89 15.04 2.41 -2.92
N LEU A 90 15.01 3.34 -3.88
CA LEU A 90 13.79 3.70 -4.61
C LEU A 90 13.26 2.53 -5.43
N ALA A 91 14.13 1.79 -6.14
CA ALA A 91 13.74 0.61 -6.90
C ALA A 91 13.12 -0.49 -6.01
N ARG A 92 13.76 -0.77 -4.87
CA ARG A 92 13.25 -1.76 -3.89
C ARG A 92 11.95 -1.31 -3.22
N ALA A 93 11.83 -0.01 -2.91
CA ALA A 93 10.60 0.56 -2.37
C ALA A 93 9.45 0.48 -3.39
N ALA A 94 9.73 0.70 -4.69
CA ALA A 94 8.74 0.57 -5.74
C ALA A 94 8.27 -0.89 -5.92
N GLU A 95 9.18 -1.87 -5.86
CA GLU A 95 8.82 -3.30 -5.86
C GLU A 95 7.90 -3.65 -4.68
N ALA A 96 8.25 -3.18 -3.48
CA ALA A 96 7.46 -3.36 -2.27
C ALA A 96 6.07 -2.71 -2.39
N ALA A 97 6.01 -1.49 -2.91
CA ALA A 97 4.76 -0.76 -3.12
C ALA A 97 3.84 -1.47 -4.11
N HIS A 98 4.33 -1.98 -5.24
CA HIS A 98 3.52 -2.74 -6.20
C HIS A 98 2.92 -4.02 -5.59
N LYS A 99 3.72 -4.75 -4.79
CA LYS A 99 3.22 -5.93 -4.05
C LYS A 99 2.13 -5.55 -3.06
N LEU A 100 2.35 -4.48 -2.29
CA LEU A 100 1.39 -4.01 -1.30
C LEU A 100 0.12 -3.43 -1.95
N MET A 101 0.22 -2.79 -3.12
CA MET A 101 -0.91 -2.35 -3.94
C MET A 101 -1.81 -3.52 -4.33
N HIS A 102 -1.23 -4.66 -4.69
CA HIS A 102 -1.99 -5.87 -5.02
C HIS A 102 -2.80 -6.35 -3.82
N TYR A 103 -2.15 -6.46 -2.65
CA TYR A 103 -2.80 -6.82 -1.39
C TYR A 103 -3.91 -5.83 -1.02
N ARG A 104 -3.62 -4.52 -1.02
CA ARG A 104 -4.60 -3.44 -0.76
C ARG A 104 -5.81 -3.54 -1.67
N HIS A 105 -5.59 -3.83 -2.95
CA HIS A 105 -6.68 -3.91 -3.91
C HIS A 105 -7.59 -5.13 -3.64
N SER A 106 -7.03 -6.28 -3.28
CA SER A 106 -7.82 -7.43 -2.81
C SER A 106 -8.55 -7.11 -1.50
N LEU A 107 -7.85 -6.56 -0.51
CA LEU A 107 -8.41 -6.27 0.82
C LEU A 107 -9.59 -5.27 0.77
N LEU A 108 -9.49 -4.22 -0.05
CA LEU A 108 -10.48 -3.13 -0.06
C LEU A 108 -11.53 -3.23 -1.16
N HIS A 109 -11.31 -4.07 -2.18
CA HIS A 109 -12.24 -4.20 -3.34
C HIS A 109 -12.61 -5.65 -3.66
N GLY A 110 -12.10 -6.61 -2.90
CA GLY A 110 -12.44 -8.02 -3.05
C GLY A 110 -13.78 -8.38 -2.43
N TYR A 111 -14.30 -9.53 -2.81
CA TYR A 111 -15.41 -10.19 -2.14
C TYR A 111 -14.93 -10.71 -0.79
N LEU A 112 -15.65 -10.36 0.28
CA LEU A 112 -15.45 -10.98 1.58
C LEU A 112 -15.92 -12.43 1.52
N VAL A 113 -15.05 -13.36 1.91
CA VAL A 113 -15.34 -14.79 1.98
C VAL A 113 -15.17 -15.24 3.43
N PRO A 114 -16.28 -15.45 4.17
CA PRO A 114 -16.23 -15.96 5.53
C PRO A 114 -15.67 -17.38 5.60
N LEU A 115 -14.80 -17.65 6.57
CA LEU A 115 -14.20 -18.94 6.88
C LEU A 115 -14.28 -19.22 8.39
N GLY A 116 -15.49 -19.49 8.88
CA GLY A 116 -15.72 -19.72 10.31
C GLY A 116 -15.42 -18.47 11.13
N GLU A 117 -14.42 -18.53 12.00
CA GLU A 117 -14.03 -17.42 12.89
C GLU A 117 -13.14 -16.36 12.21
N THR A 118 -12.71 -16.62 10.97
CA THR A 118 -11.92 -15.67 10.16
C THR A 118 -12.58 -15.45 8.81
N ALA A 119 -11.98 -14.58 7.99
CA ALA A 119 -12.35 -14.39 6.61
C ALA A 119 -11.13 -14.07 5.76
N PHE A 120 -11.34 -13.94 4.47
CA PHE A 120 -10.36 -13.38 3.55
C PHE A 120 -11.08 -12.65 2.44
N PHE A 121 -10.37 -11.81 1.70
CA PHE A 121 -10.93 -11.09 0.56
C PHE A 121 -10.42 -11.71 -0.73
N MET A 122 -11.31 -11.94 -1.71
CA MET A 122 -10.97 -12.47 -3.03
C MET A 122 -11.32 -11.46 -4.13
N ARG A 123 -10.38 -11.20 -5.02
CA ARG A 123 -10.55 -10.35 -6.19
C ARG A 123 -10.48 -11.18 -7.46
N ASN A 124 -11.41 -10.92 -8.36
CA ASN A 124 -11.55 -11.64 -9.63
C ASN A 124 -11.60 -13.19 -9.47
N PRO A 125 -12.42 -13.72 -8.55
CA PRO A 125 -12.63 -15.17 -8.52
C PRO A 125 -13.18 -15.64 -9.86
N ARG A 126 -12.92 -16.91 -10.19
CA ARG A 126 -13.43 -17.59 -11.40
C ARG A 126 -14.32 -18.76 -11.03
N TRP A 127 -15.23 -18.52 -10.08
CA TRP A 127 -16.04 -19.58 -9.47
C TRP A 127 -16.94 -20.32 -10.47
N ASN A 128 -17.26 -19.70 -11.61
CA ASN A 128 -18.10 -20.28 -12.65
C ASN A 128 -17.31 -20.65 -13.91
N GLY A 129 -15.97 -20.72 -13.82
CA GLY A 129 -15.11 -21.00 -14.96
C GLY A 129 -14.94 -19.83 -15.93
N GLU A 130 -15.37 -18.61 -15.55
CA GLU A 130 -15.27 -17.46 -16.42
C GLU A 130 -13.83 -16.95 -16.57
N GLU A 131 -13.47 -16.50 -17.77
CA GLU A 131 -12.20 -15.83 -18.01
C GLU A 131 -12.28 -14.37 -17.57
N ARG A 132 -11.24 -13.91 -16.87
CA ARG A 132 -11.15 -12.53 -16.36
C ARG A 132 -9.94 -11.84 -16.96
N LYS A 133 -10.15 -10.62 -17.47
CA LYS A 133 -9.07 -9.74 -17.95
C LYS A 133 -8.04 -9.44 -16.86
N ARG A 134 -8.48 -9.29 -15.62
CA ARG A 134 -7.62 -9.00 -14.46
C ARG A 134 -7.25 -10.31 -13.74
N PRO A 135 -6.03 -10.42 -13.20
CA PRO A 135 -5.59 -11.61 -12.49
C PRO A 135 -6.39 -11.81 -11.20
N PHE A 136 -6.50 -13.06 -10.78
CA PHE A 136 -6.94 -13.41 -9.45
C PHE A 136 -6.04 -12.75 -8.39
N GLY A 137 -6.61 -12.39 -7.26
CA GLY A 137 -5.86 -12.02 -6.08
C GLY A 137 -6.68 -12.22 -4.83
N ASP A 138 -6.02 -12.25 -3.70
CA ASP A 138 -6.64 -12.41 -2.39
C ASP A 138 -5.91 -11.57 -1.34
N ALA A 139 -6.48 -11.51 -0.15
CA ALA A 139 -5.89 -10.90 1.03
C ALA A 139 -6.37 -11.65 2.28
N SER A 140 -5.44 -12.32 2.97
CA SER A 140 -5.67 -12.79 4.35
C SER A 140 -5.73 -11.59 5.29
N ILE A 141 -6.58 -11.69 6.31
CA ILE A 141 -6.75 -10.69 7.36
C ILE A 141 -6.36 -11.23 8.74
N GLU A 142 -5.55 -12.28 8.76
CA GLU A 142 -4.91 -12.73 10.00
C GLU A 142 -4.12 -11.58 10.64
N ASP A 143 -4.18 -11.51 11.97
CA ASP A 143 -3.68 -10.37 12.74
C ASP A 143 -2.23 -10.00 12.41
N TYR A 144 -1.36 -10.99 12.23
CA TYR A 144 0.05 -10.76 11.89
C TYR A 144 0.25 -10.32 10.43
N ILE A 145 -0.62 -10.73 9.50
CA ILE A 145 -0.59 -10.28 8.10
C ILE A 145 -0.93 -8.79 8.04
N LEU A 146 -1.96 -8.37 8.79
CA LEU A 146 -2.35 -6.96 8.86
C LEU A 146 -1.26 -6.10 9.52
N ASP A 147 -0.61 -6.61 10.58
CA ASP A 147 0.51 -5.92 11.24
C ASP A 147 1.70 -5.74 10.27
N MET A 148 2.05 -6.81 9.54
CA MET A 148 3.07 -6.78 8.50
C MET A 148 2.73 -5.78 7.39
N ALA A 149 1.49 -5.78 6.90
CA ALA A 149 1.04 -4.87 5.85
C ALA A 149 1.12 -3.40 6.30
N ALA A 150 0.72 -3.11 7.54
CA ALA A 150 0.80 -1.77 8.13
C ALA A 150 2.25 -1.30 8.29
N ASP A 151 3.16 -2.16 8.75
CA ASP A 151 4.59 -1.83 8.90
C ASP A 151 5.25 -1.56 7.54
N VAL A 152 5.00 -2.41 6.54
CA VAL A 152 5.46 -2.17 5.16
C VAL A 152 4.94 -0.82 4.65
N ALA A 153 3.64 -0.54 4.80
CA ALA A 153 3.06 0.73 4.38
C ALA A 153 3.75 1.92 5.07
N TRP A 154 4.04 1.82 6.36
CA TRP A 154 4.68 2.88 7.12
C TRP A 154 6.15 3.12 6.73
N VAL A 155 6.89 2.08 6.36
CA VAL A 155 8.24 2.25 5.76
C VAL A 155 8.12 3.03 4.44
N LEU A 156 7.16 2.69 3.58
CA LEU A 156 6.94 3.38 2.31
C LEU A 156 6.55 4.85 2.50
N VAL A 157 5.70 5.16 3.49
CA VAL A 157 5.35 6.54 3.87
C VAL A 157 6.60 7.35 4.25
N ARG A 158 7.51 6.76 5.02
CA ARG A 158 8.73 7.45 5.45
C ARG A 158 9.71 7.67 4.30
N ILE A 159 9.87 6.68 3.41
CA ILE A 159 10.69 6.83 2.20
C ILE A 159 10.14 7.95 1.31
N ILE A 160 8.83 7.92 1.01
CA ILE A 160 8.23 8.93 0.13
C ILE A 160 8.27 10.33 0.75
N ALA A 161 8.14 10.44 2.07
CA ALA A 161 8.27 11.71 2.78
C ALA A 161 9.68 12.32 2.70
N VAL A 162 10.73 11.49 2.65
CA VAL A 162 12.10 11.95 2.38
C VAL A 162 12.26 12.33 0.92
N LEU A 163 11.78 11.50 -0.02
CA LEU A 163 11.88 11.77 -1.45
C LEU A 163 11.22 13.10 -1.84
N ARG A 164 10.09 13.45 -1.22
CA ARG A 164 9.42 14.76 -1.42
C ARG A 164 10.29 15.97 -1.13
N LYS A 165 11.34 15.79 -0.33
CA LYS A 165 12.28 16.84 0.08
C LYS A 165 13.63 16.71 -0.61
N ILE A 166 13.78 15.79 -1.57
CA ILE A 166 15.04 15.61 -2.27
C ILE A 166 15.42 16.89 -3.02
N ASN A 167 16.68 17.24 -2.88
CA ASN A 167 17.14 18.62 -2.99
C ASN A 167 18.57 18.65 -3.59
N ASP A 168 18.97 17.54 -4.22
CA ASP A 168 20.28 17.34 -4.85
C ASP A 168 21.44 17.54 -3.86
N ASP A 169 21.17 17.24 -2.60
CA ASP A 169 22.10 17.35 -1.50
C ASP A 169 22.42 15.96 -0.92
N ALA A 170 23.64 15.81 -0.41
CA ALA A 170 24.08 14.54 0.15
C ALA A 170 23.31 14.11 1.41
N GLU A 171 22.66 15.03 2.13
CA GLU A 171 21.91 14.72 3.36
C GLU A 171 20.64 13.92 3.03
N THR A 172 19.87 14.36 2.04
CA THR A 172 18.62 13.69 1.63
C THR A 172 18.90 12.33 0.98
N GLU A 173 19.96 12.20 0.19
CA GLU A 173 20.40 10.93 -0.38
C GLU A 173 20.88 9.95 0.70
N THR A 174 21.74 10.39 1.63
CA THR A 174 22.18 9.57 2.78
C THR A 174 20.98 9.10 3.61
N LYS A 175 19.97 9.95 3.77
CA LYS A 175 18.75 9.60 4.48
C LYS A 175 17.91 8.56 3.73
N LEU A 176 17.80 8.65 2.41
CA LEU A 176 17.19 7.60 1.60
C LEU A 176 17.96 6.28 1.75
N GLU A 177 19.27 6.29 1.60
CA GLU A 177 20.13 5.12 1.74
C GLU A 177 19.96 4.40 3.09
N SER A 178 19.72 5.16 4.17
CA SER A 178 19.52 4.59 5.50
C SER A 178 18.33 3.60 5.59
N PHE A 179 17.34 3.72 4.69
CA PHE A 179 16.20 2.80 4.61
C PHE A 179 16.55 1.43 4.01
N ALA A 180 17.76 1.23 3.48
CA ALA A 180 18.17 -0.08 2.94
C ALA A 180 18.02 -1.21 3.98
N SER A 181 18.32 -0.92 5.26
CA SER A 181 18.14 -1.87 6.37
C SER A 181 16.67 -2.21 6.62
N GLU A 182 15.78 -1.21 6.60
CA GLU A 182 14.34 -1.42 6.77
C GLU A 182 13.72 -2.16 5.60
N LEU A 183 14.12 -1.84 4.37
CA LEU A 183 13.71 -2.57 3.17
C LEU A 183 14.17 -4.03 3.21
N THR A 184 15.32 -4.33 3.83
CA THR A 184 15.77 -5.71 4.06
C THR A 184 14.89 -6.39 5.11
N ARG A 185 14.57 -5.70 6.20
CA ARG A 185 13.73 -6.20 7.29
C ARG A 185 12.31 -6.56 6.83
N ILE A 186 11.69 -5.73 5.99
CA ILE A 186 10.29 -5.94 5.55
C ILE A 186 10.16 -6.87 4.33
N LYS A 187 11.27 -7.22 3.66
CA LYS A 187 11.26 -8.13 2.51
C LYS A 187 10.54 -9.47 2.78
N PRO A 188 10.80 -10.20 3.89
CA PRO A 188 10.03 -11.40 4.21
C PRO A 188 8.54 -11.14 4.43
N TYR A 189 8.17 -9.99 5.01
CA TYR A 189 6.77 -9.63 5.27
C TYR A 189 5.98 -9.50 3.96
N LEU A 190 6.59 -8.91 2.94
CA LEU A 190 5.98 -8.81 1.60
C LEU A 190 5.71 -10.17 0.98
N GLY A 191 6.54 -11.18 1.27
CA GLY A 191 6.32 -12.56 0.83
C GLY A 191 5.09 -13.20 1.46
N GLU A 192 4.79 -12.84 2.71
CA GLU A 192 3.61 -13.32 3.44
C GLU A 192 2.35 -12.53 3.08
N VAL A 193 2.44 -11.20 3.00
CA VAL A 193 1.30 -10.30 2.73
C VAL A 193 0.81 -10.42 1.29
N ALA A 194 1.73 -10.42 0.32
CA ALA A 194 1.41 -10.40 -1.11
C ALA A 194 1.81 -11.73 -1.76
N ARG A 195 1.29 -12.84 -1.24
CA ARG A 195 1.50 -14.16 -1.82
C ARG A 195 1.04 -14.17 -3.27
N THR A 196 1.99 -14.16 -4.20
CA THR A 196 1.72 -14.44 -5.61
C THR A 196 1.41 -15.92 -5.76
N TYR A 197 0.15 -16.25 -5.95
CA TYR A 197 -0.25 -17.58 -6.40
C TYR A 197 0.31 -17.75 -7.82
N ARG A 198 1.30 -18.63 -7.98
CA ARG A 198 1.67 -19.10 -9.31
C ARG A 198 0.45 -19.81 -9.86
N THR A 199 -0.17 -19.24 -10.88
CA THR A 199 -1.10 -19.99 -11.74
C THR A 199 -0.26 -21.04 -12.44
N THR A 200 -0.31 -22.27 -11.92
CA THR A 200 0.09 -23.48 -12.65
C THR A 200 -0.78 -23.66 -13.89
#